data_AF-A0A1T5CY51-F1
#
_entry.id   AF-A0A1T5CY51-F1
#
_cell.length_a   1.000
_cell.length_b   1.000
_cell.length_c   1.000
_cell.angle_alpha   90.00
_cell.angle_beta   90.00
_cell.angle_gamma   90.00
#
_symmetry.space_group_name_H-M   'P 1'
#
loop_
_entity.id
_entity.type
_entity.pdbx_description
1 polymer ?
#
loop_
_entity_poly.entity_id
_entity_poly.type
_entity_poly.pdbx_seq_one_letter_code
_entity_poly.pdbx_strand_id
1 'polypeptide(L)'
;MDLTNGQACRILANAQNRENLEINNKSRTKRNGKKTSFEFKIFVISQINNGQISTNFASKKYDISRSTMDYWRKKLSNYTSKSKAMSKELEIKKLKEKLQELEWIKDFQQDVIVEFEKVTGKELSKELLPKHLANEIQKRKNKLK
;
A
#
# COMPACT_ATOMS: atom_id res chain seq x y z
N MET A 1 -3.32 19.24 72.46
CA MET A 1 -3.65 17.97 71.78
C MET A 1 -2.79 17.97 70.55
N ASP A 2 -1.57 17.48 70.71
CA ASP A 2 -0.49 17.83 69.82
C ASP A 2 -0.38 16.73 68.78
N LEU A 3 -0.66 17.09 67.53
CA LEU A 3 -0.48 16.20 66.39
C LEU A 3 0.96 15.71 66.41
N THR A 4 1.15 14.40 66.58
CA THR A 4 2.49 13.78 66.52
C THR A 4 3.14 14.12 65.18
N ASN A 5 4.46 14.35 65.17
CA ASN A 5 5.22 14.76 63.97
C ASN A 5 4.93 13.88 62.72
N GLY A 6 4.57 12.61 62.90
CA GLY A 6 4.18 11.71 61.82
C GLY A 6 2.81 11.97 61.18
N GLN A 7 1.85 12.55 61.92
CA GLN A 7 0.53 12.93 61.40
C GLN A 7 0.62 14.22 60.56
N ALA A 8 1.45 15.17 60.98
CA ALA A 8 1.71 16.41 60.23
C ALA A 8 2.35 16.13 58.86
N CYS A 9 3.34 15.22 58.79
CA CYS A 9 3.98 14.84 57.53
C CYS A 9 3.00 14.17 56.53
N ARG A 10 2.05 13.36 57.00
CA ARG A 10 1.05 12.70 56.13
C ARG A 10 0.04 13.69 55.55
N ILE A 11 -0.35 14.70 56.32
CA ILE A 11 -1.30 15.74 55.85
C ILE A 11 -0.62 16.61 54.79
N LEU A 12 0.64 17.02 55.01
CA LEU A 12 1.41 17.82 54.05
C LEU A 12 1.67 17.07 52.73
N ALA A 13 2.05 15.79 52.80
CA ALA A 13 2.26 14.96 51.61
C ALA A 13 0.99 14.78 50.77
N ASN A 14 -0.17 14.66 51.43
CA ASN A 14 -1.47 14.57 50.75
C ASN A 14 -1.92 15.90 50.15
N ALA A 15 -1.59 17.04 50.77
CA ALA A 15 -1.88 18.37 50.24
C ALA A 15 -1.05 18.66 48.97
N GLN A 16 0.25 18.36 49.00
CA GLN A 16 1.12 18.47 47.82
C GLN A 16 0.69 17.54 46.68
N ASN A 17 0.22 16.33 46.98
CA ASN A 17 -0.35 15.45 45.95
C ASN A 17 -1.66 15.98 45.34
N ARG A 18 -2.51 16.65 46.12
CA ARG A 18 -3.74 17.28 45.61
C ARG A 18 -3.46 18.51 44.74
N GLU A 19 -2.52 19.37 45.14
CA GLU A 19 -2.08 20.50 44.31
C GLU A 19 -1.46 20.03 42.99
N ASN A 20 -0.62 18.98 43.03
CA ASN A 20 -0.02 18.40 41.81
C ASN A 20 -1.07 17.78 40.86
N LEU A 21 -2.16 17.22 41.40
CA LEU A 21 -3.29 16.70 40.61
C LEU A 21 -4.16 17.83 40.00
N GLU A 22 -4.33 18.95 40.71
CA GLU A 22 -5.05 20.13 40.19
C GLU A 22 -4.24 20.88 39.12
N ILE A 23 -2.92 21.04 39.31
CA ILE A 23 -2.02 21.67 38.33
C ILE A 23 -2.01 20.88 37.01
N ASN A 24 -2.09 19.55 37.07
CA ASN A 24 -2.11 18.71 35.87
C ASN A 24 -3.46 18.81 35.11
N ASN A 25 -4.57 19.02 35.81
CA ASN A 25 -5.90 19.15 35.19
C ASN A 25 -6.23 20.56 34.67
N LYS A 26 -5.60 21.61 35.19
CA LYS A 26 -5.91 23.02 34.84
C LYS A 26 -5.45 23.45 33.44
N SER A 27 -4.71 22.61 32.71
CA SER A 27 -4.12 22.96 31.39
C SER A 27 -4.80 22.35 30.15
N ARG A 28 -5.89 21.58 30.30
CA ARG A 28 -6.68 21.10 29.15
C ARG A 28 -7.68 22.15 28.67
N THR A 29 -7.19 23.33 28.31
CA THR A 29 -7.98 24.25 27.48
C THR A 29 -8.23 23.60 26.13
N LYS A 30 -9.49 23.60 25.66
CA LYS A 30 -9.85 23.13 24.31
C LYS A 30 -9.06 23.97 23.31
N ARG A 31 -7.97 23.43 22.78
CA ARG A 31 -7.16 24.11 21.77
C ARG A 31 -8.04 24.28 20.54
N ASN A 32 -8.22 25.52 20.11
CA ASN A 32 -8.82 25.85 18.81
C ASN A 32 -7.89 25.32 17.71
N GLY A 33 -8.04 24.04 17.39
CA GLY A 33 -7.15 23.34 16.45
C GLY A 33 -7.27 23.95 15.06
N LYS A 34 -6.12 24.15 14.40
CA LYS A 34 -6.04 24.57 13.01
C LYS A 34 -6.88 23.60 12.16
N LYS A 35 -7.93 24.11 11.53
CA LYS A 35 -8.76 23.32 10.61
C LYS A 35 -7.91 22.96 9.39
N THR A 36 -7.65 21.67 9.20
CA THR A 36 -6.86 21.12 8.10
C THR A 36 -7.76 20.25 7.23
N SER A 37 -7.61 20.37 5.90
CA SER A 37 -8.40 19.58 4.95
C SER A 37 -8.08 18.09 5.06
N PHE A 38 -9.05 17.24 4.70
CA PHE A 38 -8.87 15.79 4.73
C PHE A 38 -7.75 15.32 3.79
N GLU A 39 -7.71 15.87 2.57
CA GLU A 39 -6.68 15.59 1.57
C GLU A 39 -5.28 15.94 2.08
N PHE A 40 -5.14 17.08 2.75
CA PHE A 40 -3.86 17.49 3.32
C PHE A 40 -3.37 16.50 4.40
N LYS A 41 -4.28 15.98 5.23
CA LYS A 41 -3.93 14.97 6.24
C LYS A 41 -3.44 13.68 5.57
N ILE A 42 -4.12 13.23 4.52
CA ILE A 42 -3.72 12.04 3.76
C ILE A 42 -2.35 12.25 3.09
N PHE A 43 -2.14 13.43 2.49
CA PHE A 43 -0.88 13.80 1.86
C PHE A 43 0.28 13.77 2.86
N VAL A 44 0.16 14.44 4.01
CA VAL A 44 1.24 14.46 5.01
C VAL A 44 1.54 13.05 5.53
N ILE A 45 0.51 12.25 5.81
CA ILE A 45 0.71 10.88 6.30
C ILE A 45 1.31 9.96 5.23
N SER A 46 0.98 10.12 3.95
CA SER A 46 1.56 9.30 2.88
C SER A 46 3.06 9.58 2.70
N GLN A 47 3.47 10.86 2.78
CA GLN A 47 4.87 11.27 2.73
C GLN A 47 5.68 10.66 3.88
N ILE A 48 5.10 10.62 5.09
CA ILE A 48 5.73 10.01 6.28
C ILE A 48 5.82 8.49 6.13
N ASN A 49 4.73 7.82 5.76
CA ASN A 49 4.69 6.36 5.65
C ASN A 49 5.59 5.82 4.54
N ASN A 50 5.73 6.57 3.43
CA ASN A 50 6.63 6.22 2.33
C ASN A 50 8.10 6.58 2.62
N GLY A 51 8.41 7.11 3.81
CA GLY A 51 9.78 7.48 4.21
C GLY A 51 10.35 8.70 3.48
N GLN A 52 9.54 9.45 2.73
CA GLN A 52 9.99 10.64 2.00
C GLN A 52 10.36 11.78 2.95
N ILE A 53 9.66 11.88 4.09
CA ILE A 53 9.97 12.81 5.17
C ILE A 53 9.86 12.11 6.53
N SER A 54 10.72 12.50 7.48
CA SER A 54 10.57 12.07 8.87
C SER A 54 9.41 12.80 9.55
N THR A 55 8.84 12.19 10.58
CA THR A 55 7.81 12.83 11.42
C THR A 55 8.33 14.13 12.06
N ASN A 56 9.61 14.18 12.43
CA ASN A 56 10.23 15.39 12.97
C ASN A 56 10.30 16.50 11.92
N PHE A 57 10.70 16.16 10.69
CA PHE A 57 10.76 17.13 9.59
C PHE A 57 9.36 17.63 9.21
N ALA A 58 8.37 16.74 9.12
CA ALA A 58 6.98 17.10 8.86
C ALA A 58 6.41 18.03 9.94
N SER A 59 6.75 17.79 11.21
CA SER A 59 6.31 18.62 12.34
C SER A 59 6.78 20.06 12.18
N LYS A 60 8.06 20.25 11.82
CA LYS A 60 8.64 21.57 11.58
C LYS A 60 8.10 22.22 10.30
N LYS A 61 7.98 21.46 9.21
CA LYS A 61 7.58 21.95 7.88
C LYS A 61 6.14 22.46 7.85
N TYR A 62 5.23 21.77 8.52
CA TYR A 62 3.80 22.08 8.48
C TYR A 62 3.26 22.74 9.75
N ASP A 63 4.11 22.93 10.75
CA ASP A 63 3.75 23.43 12.08
C ASP A 63 2.61 22.59 12.72
N ILE A 64 2.83 21.27 12.73
CA ILE A 64 1.87 20.30 13.28
C ILE A 64 2.58 19.48 14.35
N SER A 65 1.95 19.31 15.51
CA SER A 65 2.53 18.51 16.57
C SER A 65 2.61 17.04 16.16
N ARG A 66 3.68 16.36 16.63
CA ARG A 66 3.88 14.92 16.39
C ARG A 66 2.69 14.07 16.84
N SER A 67 2.11 14.40 17.99
CA SER A 67 0.92 13.74 18.52
C SER A 67 -0.30 13.86 17.59
N THR A 68 -0.43 14.98 16.87
CA THR A 68 -1.53 15.19 15.92
C THR A 68 -1.33 14.35 14.67
N MET A 69 -0.09 14.25 14.18
CA MET A 69 0.26 13.35 13.06
C MET A 69 0.10 11.88 13.45
N ASP A 70 0.48 11.48 14.66
CA ASP A 70 0.27 10.11 15.15
C ASP A 70 -1.22 9.77 15.25
N TYR A 71 -2.04 10.72 15.73
CA TYR A 71 -3.49 10.59 15.74
C TYR A 71 -4.06 10.43 14.32
N TRP A 72 -3.62 11.25 13.37
CA TRP A 72 -4.01 11.12 11.96
C TRP A 72 -3.56 9.78 11.38
N ARG A 73 -2.33 9.33 11.64
CA ARG A 73 -1.83 8.02 11.19
C ARG A 73 -2.72 6.89 11.69
N LYS A 74 -3.11 6.90 12.96
CA LYS A 74 -4.01 5.89 13.54
C LYS A 74 -5.40 5.94 12.91
N LYS A 75 -5.99 7.13 12.80
CA LYS A 75 -7.36 7.32 12.28
C LYS A 75 -7.47 7.09 10.77
N LEU A 76 -6.42 7.43 10.03
CA LEU A 76 -6.35 7.32 8.57
C LEU A 76 -5.69 6.03 8.07
N SER A 77 -5.26 5.14 8.98
CA SER A 77 -4.68 3.83 8.65
C SER A 77 -5.55 2.98 7.71
N ASN A 78 -6.87 3.11 7.82
CA ASN A 78 -7.83 2.43 6.94
C ASN A 78 -7.99 3.13 5.57
N TYR A 79 -7.68 4.43 5.49
CA TYR A 79 -7.81 5.24 4.28
C TYR A 79 -6.54 5.24 3.44
N THR A 80 -5.39 5.04 4.07
CA THR A 80 -4.14 4.67 3.40
C THR A 80 -4.30 3.25 2.88
N SER A 81 -4.99 3.15 1.74
CA SER A 81 -5.18 1.95 0.93
C SER A 81 -4.03 0.97 1.14
N LYS A 82 -4.28 -0.18 1.78
CA LYS A 82 -3.37 -1.33 1.81
C LYS A 82 -2.80 -1.51 0.41
N SER A 83 -1.54 -1.09 0.22
CA SER A 83 -0.62 -1.43 -0.87
C SER A 83 -1.21 -1.77 -2.26
N LYS A 84 -2.26 -1.07 -2.73
CA LYS A 84 -2.88 -1.33 -4.04
C LYS A 84 -1.84 -1.23 -5.17
N ALA A 85 -0.83 -0.38 -5.03
CA ALA A 85 0.27 -0.28 -5.99
C ALA A 85 1.14 -1.55 -6.03
N MET A 86 1.60 -2.06 -4.88
CA MET A 86 2.39 -3.30 -4.83
C MET A 86 1.56 -4.51 -5.27
N SER A 87 0.27 -4.57 -4.88
CA SER A 87 -0.65 -5.62 -5.33
C SER A 87 -0.87 -5.60 -6.84
N LYS A 88 -1.03 -4.41 -7.43
CA LYS A 88 -1.21 -4.26 -8.88
C LYS A 88 0.07 -4.55 -9.65
N GLU A 89 1.23 -4.12 -9.15
CA GLU A 89 2.52 -4.40 -9.81
C GLU A 89 2.81 -5.91 -9.83
N LEU A 90 2.53 -6.61 -8.73
CA LEU A 90 2.65 -8.07 -8.67
C LEU A 90 1.67 -8.77 -9.62
N GLU A 91 0.45 -8.26 -9.75
CA GLU A 91 -0.54 -8.78 -10.69
C GLU A 91 -0.11 -8.55 -12.14
N ILE A 92 0.41 -7.35 -12.46
CA ILE A 92 0.98 -7.02 -13.77
C ILE A 92 2.14 -7.97 -14.10
N LYS A 93 3.04 -8.22 -13.15
CA LYS A 93 4.15 -9.15 -13.34
C LYS A 93 3.67 -10.57 -13.65
N LYS A 94 2.72 -11.09 -12.86
CA LYS A 94 2.13 -12.42 -13.08
C LYS A 94 1.41 -12.53 -14.42
N LEU A 95 0.69 -11.48 -14.84
CA LEU A 95 0.00 -11.45 -16.12
C LEU A 95 1.00 -11.45 -17.29
N LYS A 96 2.11 -10.70 -17.17
CA LYS A 96 3.19 -10.70 -18.18
C LYS A 96 3.87 -12.06 -18.30
N GLU A 97 4.18 -12.70 -17.18
CA GLU A 97 4.79 -14.05 -17.16
C GLU A 97 3.87 -15.08 -17.84
N LYS A 98 2.58 -15.09 -17.49
CA LYS A 98 1.58 -15.95 -18.14
C LYS A 98 1.43 -15.66 -19.63
N LEU A 99 1.49 -14.40 -20.04
CA LEU A 99 1.38 -14.01 -21.44
C LEU A 99 2.56 -14.53 -22.25
N GLN A 100 3.79 -14.39 -21.72
CA GLN A 100 4.99 -14.94 -22.34
C GLN A 100 4.95 -16.47 -22.47
N GLU A 101 4.46 -17.17 -21.44
CA GLU A 101 4.29 -18.62 -21.47
C GLU A 101 3.27 -19.05 -22.55
N LEU A 102 2.12 -18.37 -22.62
CA LEU A 102 1.09 -18.65 -23.62
C LEU A 102 1.56 -18.36 -25.05
N GLU A 103 2.30 -17.28 -25.26
CA GLU A 103 2.92 -16.97 -26.56
C GLU A 103 3.90 -18.05 -26.98
N TRP A 104 4.71 -18.56 -26.06
CA TRP A 104 5.64 -19.66 -26.34
C TRP A 104 4.91 -20.95 -26.70
N ILE A 105 3.89 -21.34 -25.93
CA ILE A 105 3.08 -22.54 -26.22
C ILE A 105 2.43 -22.41 -27.60
N LYS A 106 1.86 -21.24 -27.92
CA LYS A 106 1.25 -20.97 -29.22
C LYS A 106 2.26 -21.16 -30.35
N ASP A 107 3.44 -20.57 -30.24
CA ASP A 107 4.50 -20.66 -31.25
C ASP A 107 4.95 -22.10 -31.45
N PHE A 108 5.17 -22.84 -30.36
CA PHE A 108 5.54 -24.24 -30.40
C PHE A 108 4.44 -25.10 -31.07
N GLN A 109 3.17 -24.88 -30.73
CA GLN A 109 2.05 -25.59 -31.35
C GLN A 109 1.97 -25.32 -32.86
N GLN A 110 2.19 -24.08 -33.29
CA GLN A 110 2.22 -23.76 -34.72
C GLN A 110 3.34 -24.49 -35.45
N ASP A 111 4.54 -24.55 -34.86
CA ASP A 111 5.68 -25.27 -35.43
C ASP A 111 5.39 -26.78 -35.55
N VAL A 112 4.83 -27.39 -34.49
CA VAL A 112 4.43 -28.80 -34.51
C VAL A 112 3.37 -29.07 -35.58
N ILE A 113 2.36 -28.20 -35.73
CA ILE A 113 1.34 -28.35 -36.78
C ILE A 113 1.97 -28.27 -38.16
N VAL A 114 2.85 -27.30 -38.41
CA VAL A 114 3.53 -27.16 -39.70
C VAL A 114 4.34 -28.41 -40.04
N GLU A 115 5.10 -28.95 -39.08
CA GLU A 115 5.86 -30.19 -39.29
C GLU A 115 4.94 -31.39 -39.49
N PHE A 116 3.84 -31.48 -38.76
CA PHE A 116 2.86 -32.54 -38.93
C PHE A 116 2.23 -32.53 -40.34
N GLU A 117 1.86 -31.36 -40.85
CA GLU A 117 1.36 -31.21 -42.22
C GLU A 117 2.42 -31.57 -43.27
N LYS A 118 3.70 -31.24 -43.02
CA LYS A 118 4.80 -31.63 -43.92
C LYS A 118 4.97 -33.15 -43.98
N VAL A 119 4.95 -33.83 -42.82
CA VAL A 119 5.14 -35.29 -42.73
C VAL A 119 3.96 -36.04 -43.35
N THR A 120 2.73 -35.58 -43.09
CA THR A 120 1.52 -36.25 -43.58
C THR A 120 1.11 -35.85 -45.00
N GLY A 121 1.62 -34.71 -45.49
CA GLY A 121 1.24 -34.14 -46.79
C GLY A 121 -0.18 -33.54 -46.85
N LYS A 122 -0.88 -33.46 -45.71
CA LYS A 122 -2.26 -32.94 -45.63
C LYS A 122 -2.29 -31.57 -44.95
N GLU A 123 -3.06 -30.63 -45.49
CA GLU A 123 -3.20 -29.27 -44.95
C GLU A 123 -4.42 -29.15 -44.01
N LEU A 124 -4.34 -29.82 -42.87
CA LEU A 124 -5.44 -29.93 -41.91
C LEU A 124 -5.77 -28.61 -41.20
N SER A 125 -4.82 -27.68 -41.11
CA SER A 125 -5.04 -26.38 -40.47
C SER A 125 -6.15 -25.58 -41.13
N LYS A 126 -6.32 -25.69 -42.45
CA LYS A 126 -7.40 -25.01 -43.19
C LYS A 126 -8.79 -25.59 -42.92
N GLU A 127 -8.86 -26.90 -42.68
CA GLU A 127 -10.12 -27.62 -42.53
C GLU A 127 -10.64 -27.54 -41.09
N LEU A 128 -9.74 -27.67 -40.12
CA LEU A 128 -10.11 -27.84 -38.70
C LEU A 128 -10.07 -26.55 -37.89
N LEU A 129 -9.33 -25.54 -38.32
CA LEU A 129 -9.12 -24.32 -37.53
C LEU A 129 -9.92 -23.13 -38.07
N PRO A 130 -10.33 -22.20 -37.19
CA PRO A 130 -10.86 -20.91 -37.60
C PRO A 130 -9.94 -20.19 -38.58
N LYS A 131 -10.53 -19.49 -39.56
CA LYS A 131 -9.81 -18.80 -40.66
C LYS A 131 -8.60 -17.99 -40.18
N HIS A 132 -8.73 -17.27 -39.07
CA HIS A 132 -7.64 -16.48 -38.50
C HIS A 132 -6.42 -17.34 -38.10
N LEU A 133 -6.65 -18.46 -37.40
CA LEU A 133 -5.58 -19.34 -36.94
C LEU A 133 -4.96 -20.13 -38.10
N ALA A 134 -5.78 -20.57 -39.06
CA ALA A 134 -5.28 -21.18 -40.28
C ALA A 134 -4.32 -20.24 -41.03
N ASN A 135 -4.70 -18.96 -41.17
CA ASN A 135 -3.85 -17.95 -41.80
C ASN A 135 -2.54 -17.69 -41.03
N GLU A 136 -2.56 -17.73 -39.70
CA GLU A 136 -1.34 -17.62 -38.88
C GLU A 136 -0.38 -18.79 -39.13
N ILE A 137 -0.90 -20.02 -39.17
CA ILE A 137 -0.10 -21.23 -39.45
C ILE A 137 0.50 -21.15 -40.86
N GLN A 138 -0.26 -20.69 -41.86
CA GLN A 138 0.28 -20.48 -43.20
C GLN A 138 1.41 -19.45 -43.24
N LYS A 139 1.26 -18.34 -42.50
CA LYS A 139 2.34 -17.35 -42.36
C LYS A 139 3.58 -17.96 -41.71
N ARG A 140 3.41 -18.78 -40.66
CA ARG A 140 4.51 -19.50 -40.00
C ARG A 140 5.19 -20.48 -40.96
N LYS A 141 4.40 -21.26 -41.71
CA LYS A 141 4.86 -22.19 -42.75
C LYS A 141 5.72 -21.48 -43.80
N ASN A 142 5.35 -20.27 -44.21
CA ASN A 142 6.13 -19.48 -45.17
C ASN A 142 7.42 -18.89 -44.58
N LYS A 143 7.50 -18.66 -43.27
CA LYS A 143 8.74 -18.22 -42.60
C LYS A 143 9.77 -19.34 -42.41
N LEU A 144 9.30 -20.59 -42.36
CA LEU A 144 10.11 -21.79 -42.16
C LEU A 144 10.53 -22.47 -43.48
N LYS A 145 10.10 -21.94 -44.62
CA LYS A 145 10.54 -22.33 -45.96
C LYS A 145 11.80 -21.54 -46.32
#